data_AF-A0A0R2RTH7-F1
#
_entry.id   AF-A0A0R2RTH7-F1
#
_cell.length_a   1.000
_cell.length_b   1.000
_cell.length_c   1.000
_cell.angle_alpha   90.00
_cell.angle_beta   90.00
_cell.angle_gamma   90.00
#
_symmetry.space_group_name_H-M   'P 1'
#
loop_
_entity.id
_entity.type
_entity.pdbx_description
1 polymer ?
#
loop_
_entity_poly.entity_id
_entity_poly.type
_entity_poly.pdbx_seq_one_letter_code
_entity_poly.pdbx_strand_id
1 'polypeptide(L)'
;REIRENRSLLLYAPCLLVLVAILLGMRLFTLLPLERQKAGLELLFNRFEGLNASDVAPLLTSAGALNLLFIIGIATSYLASSLYADRKEQSYFFWQSMPISDRSTILSKVVTAVVMIPGIYMGVLAAGSLMLIIGVAGYSFSLGVELNGLQELFAAMLVALGFIGLSAFIAMLWLLPAVGWVLLFSAYASRVPLLWAIGVLVALSLLEEIVLGSNTIDTWIASRSSPWQYLVFSFEDMAARLLSYDMLFGAALGAMLITGATLMRRFAD
;
A
#
# COMPACT_ATOMS: atom_id res chain seq x y z
N ARG A 1 -1.86 -18.86 6.62
CA ARG A 1 -1.41 -18.71 8.02
C ARG A 1 -1.25 -17.23 8.37
N GLU A 2 -0.36 -16.52 7.69
CA GLU A 2 -0.06 -15.10 7.91
C GLU A 2 -1.31 -14.19 7.97
N ILE A 3 -2.27 -14.38 7.06
CA ILE A 3 -3.55 -13.64 7.06
C ILE A 3 -4.40 -13.92 8.30
N ARG A 4 -4.39 -15.16 8.79
CA ARG A 4 -5.19 -15.58 9.95
C ARG A 4 -4.61 -15.04 11.26
N GLU A 5 -3.29 -14.99 11.36
CA GLU A 5 -2.59 -14.48 12.54
C GLU A 5 -2.67 -12.96 12.62
N ASN A 6 -2.60 -12.26 11.48
CA ASN A 6 -2.61 -10.80 11.44
C ASN A 6 -3.93 -10.20 10.92
N ARG A 7 -5.07 -10.82 11.22
CA ARG A 7 -6.40 -10.38 10.73
C ARG A 7 -6.71 -8.92 11.06
N SER A 8 -6.31 -8.46 12.24
CA SER A 8 -6.55 -7.08 12.67
C SER A 8 -5.85 -6.07 11.77
N LEU A 9 -4.57 -6.32 11.48
CA LEU A 9 -3.76 -5.43 10.68
C LEU A 9 -4.05 -5.58 9.17
N LEU A 10 -4.29 -6.80 8.70
CA LEU A 10 -4.45 -7.08 7.27
C LEU A 10 -5.87 -6.88 6.75
N LEU A 11 -6.90 -7.06 7.60
CA LEU A 11 -8.31 -6.97 7.20
C LEU A 11 -9.06 -5.85 7.93
N TYR A 12 -8.98 -5.78 9.27
CA TYR A 12 -9.74 -4.75 9.99
C TYR A 12 -9.20 -3.34 9.75
N ALA A 13 -7.88 -3.15 9.69
CA ALA A 13 -7.30 -1.84 9.42
C ALA A 13 -7.76 -1.23 8.08
N PRO A 14 -7.65 -1.91 6.92
CA PRO A 14 -8.14 -1.35 5.66
C PRO A 14 -9.66 -1.17 5.64
N CYS A 15 -10.43 -2.10 6.21
CA CYS A 15 -11.88 -1.97 6.28
C CYS A 15 -12.30 -0.76 7.11
N LEU A 16 -11.69 -0.55 8.28
CA LEU A 16 -11.97 0.58 9.16
C LEU A 16 -11.61 1.88 8.46
N LEU A 17 -10.45 1.92 7.79
CA LEU A 17 -10.00 3.10 7.07
C LEU A 17 -10.99 3.50 5.97
N VAL A 18 -11.37 2.56 5.10
CA VAL A 18 -12.33 2.82 4.02
C VAL A 18 -13.68 3.21 4.60
N LEU A 19 -14.14 2.54 5.66
CA LEU A 19 -15.39 2.89 6.34
C LEU A 19 -15.35 4.32 6.91
N VAL A 20 -14.26 4.69 7.60
CA VAL A 20 -14.09 6.04 8.15
C VAL A 20 -14.03 7.09 7.05
N ALA A 21 -13.33 6.82 5.95
CA ALA A 21 -13.27 7.72 4.80
C ALA A 21 -14.67 7.95 4.19
N ILE A 22 -15.46 6.87 4.05
CA ILE A 22 -16.85 6.93 3.58
C ILE A 22 -17.72 7.73 4.55
N LEU A 23 -17.66 7.43 5.84
CA LEU A 23 -18.43 8.13 6.88
C LEU A 23 -18.08 9.62 6.96
N LEU A 24 -16.78 9.96 6.90
CA LEU A 24 -16.32 11.35 6.86
C LEU A 24 -16.80 12.05 5.59
N GLY A 25 -16.70 11.42 4.43
CA GLY A 25 -17.20 11.96 3.17
C GLY A 25 -18.70 12.26 3.23
N MET A 26 -19.50 11.30 3.70
CA MET A 26 -20.94 11.49 3.92
C MET A 26 -21.22 12.60 4.95
N ARG A 27 -20.45 12.65 6.04
CA ARG A 27 -20.61 13.70 7.05
C ARG A 27 -20.32 15.08 6.47
N LEU A 28 -19.24 15.24 5.72
CA LEU A 28 -18.89 16.49 5.06
C LEU A 28 -19.96 16.91 4.05
N PHE A 29 -20.48 15.96 3.27
CA PHE A 29 -21.52 16.22 2.28
C PHE A 29 -22.84 16.67 2.94
N THR A 30 -23.23 16.03 4.05
CA THR A 30 -24.46 16.38 4.80
C THR A 30 -24.38 17.72 5.55
N LEU A 31 -23.18 18.29 5.74
CA LEU A 31 -23.03 19.65 6.29
C LEU A 31 -23.44 20.73 5.27
N LEU A 32 -23.50 20.41 3.98
CA LEU A 32 -23.95 21.35 2.96
C LEU A 32 -25.47 21.53 3.03
N PRO A 33 -26.02 22.72 2.70
CA PRO A 33 -27.46 22.90 2.53
C PRO A 33 -28.03 21.97 1.46
N LEU A 34 -29.28 21.56 1.59
CA LEU A 34 -29.93 20.59 0.69
C LEU A 34 -29.89 21.04 -0.79
N GLU A 35 -30.01 22.35 -1.05
CA GLU A 35 -29.85 22.92 -2.40
C GLU A 35 -28.45 22.67 -2.99
N ARG A 36 -27.39 22.86 -2.19
CA ARG A 36 -26.01 22.62 -2.63
C ARG A 36 -25.71 21.14 -2.80
N GLN A 37 -26.32 20.29 -1.98
CA GLN A 37 -26.20 18.84 -2.13
C GLN A 37 -26.81 18.39 -3.46
N LYS A 38 -28.05 18.83 -3.77
CA LYS A 38 -28.72 18.51 -5.03
C LYS A 38 -27.92 19.01 -6.24
N ALA A 39 -27.53 20.29 -6.24
CA ALA A 39 -26.73 20.87 -7.31
C ALA A 39 -25.37 20.17 -7.47
N GLY A 40 -24.72 19.77 -6.37
CA GLY A 40 -23.46 19.04 -6.41
C GLY A 40 -23.58 17.65 -7.04
N LEU A 41 -24.69 16.94 -6.80
CA LEU A 41 -24.96 15.64 -7.40
C LEU A 41 -25.31 15.75 -8.89
N GLU A 42 -26.16 16.72 -9.25
CA GLU A 42 -26.47 17.03 -10.65
C GLU A 42 -25.19 17.38 -11.44
N LEU A 43 -24.33 18.23 -10.86
CA LEU A 43 -23.04 18.56 -11.47
C LEU A 43 -22.13 17.33 -11.61
N LEU A 44 -22.10 16.44 -10.61
CA LEU A 44 -21.30 15.23 -10.66
C LEU A 44 -21.77 14.32 -11.81
N PHE A 45 -23.05 14.01 -11.90
CA PHE A 45 -23.61 13.14 -12.93
C PHE A 45 -23.46 13.72 -14.34
N ASN A 46 -23.87 14.98 -14.53
CA ASN A 46 -23.73 15.67 -15.81
C ASN A 46 -22.27 15.83 -16.24
N ARG A 47 -21.33 15.90 -15.31
CA ARG A 47 -19.89 15.98 -15.63
C ARG A 47 -19.36 14.69 -16.22
N PHE A 48 -19.88 13.54 -15.80
CA PHE A 48 -19.46 12.23 -16.31
C PHE A 48 -20.22 11.79 -17.56
N GLU A 49 -21.38 12.40 -17.84
CA GLU A 49 -22.16 12.12 -19.04
C GLU A 49 -21.35 12.32 -20.32
N GLY A 50 -21.28 11.28 -21.15
CA GLY A 50 -20.58 11.31 -22.44
C GLY A 50 -19.05 11.35 -22.35
N LEU A 51 -18.45 11.26 -21.15
CA LEU A 51 -17.01 11.16 -21.00
C LEU A 51 -16.52 9.71 -21.10
N ASN A 52 -15.35 9.53 -21.73
CA ASN A 52 -14.67 8.26 -21.71
C ASN A 52 -14.06 7.99 -20.33
N ALA A 53 -14.26 6.77 -19.84
CA ALA A 53 -13.73 6.32 -18.54
C ALA A 53 -12.20 6.46 -18.43
N SER A 54 -11.47 6.26 -19.54
CA SER A 54 -10.00 6.37 -19.61
C SER A 54 -9.48 7.77 -19.33
N ASP A 55 -10.24 8.80 -19.70
CA ASP A 55 -9.78 10.18 -19.66
C ASP A 55 -9.95 10.78 -18.26
N VAL A 56 -10.94 10.27 -17.51
CA VAL A 56 -11.26 10.71 -16.15
C VAL A 56 -10.59 9.84 -15.08
N ALA A 57 -10.28 8.58 -15.40
CA ALA A 57 -9.64 7.66 -14.47
C ALA A 57 -8.34 8.20 -13.84
N PRO A 58 -7.42 8.89 -14.56
CA PRO A 58 -6.23 9.45 -13.95
C PRO A 58 -6.49 10.43 -12.79
N LEU A 59 -7.56 11.23 -12.92
CA LEU A 59 -7.98 12.15 -11.86
C LEU A 59 -8.42 11.38 -10.61
N LEU A 60 -9.23 10.32 -10.79
CA LEU A 60 -9.66 9.45 -9.68
C LEU A 60 -8.47 8.68 -9.06
N THR A 61 -7.54 8.22 -9.89
CA THR A 61 -6.30 7.54 -9.46
C THR A 61 -5.39 8.45 -8.64
N SER A 62 -5.40 9.77 -8.87
CA SER A 62 -4.59 10.72 -8.09
C SER A 62 -4.97 10.70 -6.59
N ALA A 63 -6.25 10.53 -6.26
CA ALA A 63 -6.70 10.32 -4.88
C ALA A 63 -6.17 8.99 -4.27
N GLY A 64 -5.70 8.08 -5.13
CA GLY A 64 -5.04 6.82 -4.78
C GLY A 64 -3.70 6.98 -4.04
N ALA A 65 -3.01 8.12 -4.12
CA ALA A 65 -1.73 8.30 -3.41
C ALA A 65 -1.85 8.11 -1.90
N LEU A 66 -2.95 8.59 -1.30
CA LEU A 66 -3.22 8.40 0.12
C LEU A 66 -3.41 6.92 0.44
N ASN A 67 -4.10 6.17 -0.43
CA ASN A 67 -4.27 4.73 -0.27
C ASN A 67 -2.93 3.99 -0.29
N LEU A 68 -2.00 4.40 -1.14
CA LEU A 68 -0.65 3.82 -1.18
C LEU A 68 0.10 4.02 0.13
N LEU A 69 0.01 5.20 0.76
CA LEU A 69 0.62 5.44 2.08
C LEU A 69 0.12 4.44 3.13
N PHE A 70 -1.18 4.15 3.13
CA PHE A 70 -1.76 3.19 4.06
C PHE A 70 -1.32 1.76 3.76
N ILE A 71 -1.26 1.36 2.49
CA ILE A 71 -0.73 0.05 2.08
C ILE A 71 0.71 -0.12 2.56
N ILE A 72 1.57 0.88 2.33
CA ILE A 72 2.98 0.87 2.76
C ILE A 72 3.06 0.81 4.29
N GLY A 73 2.28 1.63 5.00
CA GLY A 73 2.26 1.63 6.47
C GLY A 73 1.83 0.30 7.08
N ILE A 74 0.80 -0.34 6.52
CA ILE A 74 0.34 -1.68 6.91
C ILE A 74 1.44 -2.71 6.63
N ALA A 75 2.06 -2.67 5.44
CA ALA A 75 3.15 -3.58 5.07
C ALA A 75 4.36 -3.44 6.00
N THR A 76 4.81 -2.23 6.27
CA THR A 76 5.94 -1.97 7.20
C THR A 76 5.62 -2.45 8.61
N SER A 77 4.41 -2.20 9.10
CA SER A 77 3.99 -2.63 10.45
C SER A 77 3.89 -4.16 10.56
N TYR A 78 3.39 -4.83 9.52
CA TYR A 78 3.37 -6.27 9.39
C TYR A 78 4.80 -6.84 9.41
N LEU A 79 5.69 -6.35 8.53
CA LEU A 79 7.06 -6.84 8.41
C LEU A 79 7.85 -6.68 9.71
N ALA A 80 7.72 -5.51 10.36
CA ALA A 80 8.40 -5.23 11.63
C ALA A 80 7.96 -6.17 12.76
N SER A 81 6.71 -6.61 12.76
CA SER A 81 6.18 -7.50 13.80
C SER A 81 6.34 -8.98 13.46
N SER A 82 6.44 -9.32 12.18
CA SER A 82 6.31 -10.70 11.68
C SER A 82 7.37 -11.68 12.19
N LEU A 83 8.67 -11.36 12.08
CA LEU A 83 9.75 -12.24 12.57
C LEU A 83 10.03 -12.06 14.06
N TYR A 84 9.72 -10.87 14.59
CA TYR A 84 9.79 -10.62 16.02
C TYR A 84 8.77 -11.43 16.82
N ALA A 85 7.52 -11.51 16.33
CA ALA A 85 6.47 -12.33 16.95
C ALA A 85 6.82 -13.82 16.93
N ASP A 86 7.35 -14.32 15.80
CA ASP A 86 7.78 -15.71 15.66
C ASP A 86 8.79 -16.13 16.75
N ARG A 87 9.72 -15.23 17.15
CA ARG A 87 10.67 -15.45 18.25
C ARG A 87 10.02 -15.34 19.63
N LYS A 88 9.18 -14.32 19.83
CA LYS A 88 8.52 -14.04 21.12
C LYS A 88 7.60 -15.18 21.54
N GLU A 89 6.86 -15.77 20.60
CA GLU A 89 5.87 -16.82 20.91
C GLU A 89 6.47 -18.23 21.00
N GLN A 90 7.78 -18.41 20.79
CA GLN A 90 8.45 -19.71 20.71
C GLN A 90 7.82 -20.73 19.73
N SER A 91 6.84 -20.31 18.92
CA SER A 91 6.29 -21.03 17.78
C SER A 91 7.40 -21.55 16.86
N TYR A 92 8.53 -20.86 16.84
CA TYR A 92 9.74 -21.28 16.16
C TYR A 92 10.17 -22.74 16.41
N PHE A 93 10.20 -23.21 17.67
CA PHE A 93 10.62 -24.60 17.99
C PHE A 93 9.66 -25.64 17.42
N PHE A 94 8.38 -25.31 17.32
CA PHE A 94 7.39 -26.16 16.67
C PHE A 94 7.60 -26.22 15.15
N TRP A 95 7.97 -25.10 14.51
CA TRP A 95 8.20 -25.07 13.06
C TRP A 95 9.55 -25.63 12.64
N GLN A 96 10.59 -25.54 13.48
CA GLN A 96 11.87 -26.22 13.27
C GLN A 96 11.74 -27.74 13.28
N SER A 97 10.80 -28.29 14.07
CA SER A 97 10.53 -29.74 14.07
C SER A 97 9.68 -30.19 12.86
N MET A 98 9.13 -29.26 12.08
CA MET A 98 8.52 -29.55 10.78
C MET A 98 9.54 -29.41 9.65
N PRO A 99 9.40 -30.16 8.54
CA PRO A 99 10.31 -30.09 7.39
C PRO A 99 10.05 -28.84 6.52
N ILE A 100 10.07 -27.64 7.14
CA ILE A 100 9.83 -26.37 6.46
C ILE A 100 11.11 -25.54 6.50
N SER A 101 11.62 -25.16 5.33
CA SER A 101 12.83 -24.34 5.23
C SER A 101 12.61 -22.91 5.74
N ASP A 102 13.60 -22.35 6.44
CA ASP A 102 13.61 -20.93 6.85
C ASP A 102 13.38 -19.96 5.68
N ARG A 103 13.89 -20.31 4.50
CA ARG A 103 13.72 -19.53 3.28
C ARG A 103 12.26 -19.46 2.87
N SER A 104 11.52 -20.56 3.02
CA SER A 104 10.09 -20.61 2.73
C SER A 104 9.31 -19.68 3.65
N THR A 105 9.68 -19.62 4.94
CA THR A 105 9.03 -18.74 5.92
C THR A 105 9.28 -17.26 5.65
N ILE A 106 10.50 -16.89 5.24
CA ILE A 106 10.79 -15.49 4.90
C ILE A 106 10.13 -15.12 3.57
N LEU A 107 10.17 -16.01 2.58
CA LEU A 107 9.51 -15.79 1.29
C LEU A 107 8.00 -15.63 1.48
N SER A 108 7.35 -16.39 2.39
CA SER A 108 5.92 -16.19 2.65
C SER A 108 5.61 -14.82 3.24
N LYS A 109 6.50 -14.24 4.04
CA LYS A 109 6.34 -12.88 4.59
C LYS A 109 6.55 -11.81 3.52
N VAL A 110 7.56 -11.98 2.65
CA VAL A 110 7.79 -11.11 1.48
C VAL A 110 6.58 -11.15 0.54
N VAL A 111 6.09 -12.35 0.17
CA VAL A 111 4.90 -12.51 -0.68
C VAL A 111 3.66 -11.91 -0.01
N THR A 112 3.52 -12.06 1.31
CA THR A 112 2.40 -11.44 2.03
C THR A 112 2.47 -9.91 1.92
N ALA A 113 3.64 -9.31 2.14
CA ALA A 113 3.80 -7.86 2.05
C ALA A 113 3.65 -7.31 0.62
N VAL A 114 4.26 -7.96 -0.37
CA VAL A 114 4.32 -7.47 -1.74
C VAL A 114 3.05 -7.77 -2.53
N VAL A 115 2.38 -8.90 -2.27
CA VAL A 115 1.24 -9.36 -3.07
C VAL A 115 -0.06 -9.35 -2.27
N MET A 116 -0.07 -10.00 -1.10
CA MET A 116 -1.32 -10.22 -0.37
C MET A 116 -1.86 -8.92 0.26
N ILE A 117 -1.00 -8.07 0.82
CA ILE A 117 -1.43 -6.79 1.41
C ILE A 117 -2.07 -5.88 0.36
N PRO A 118 -1.40 -5.57 -0.78
CA PRO A 118 -2.06 -4.83 -1.86
C PRO A 118 -3.33 -5.50 -2.35
N GLY A 119 -3.34 -6.83 -2.54
CA GLY A 119 -4.51 -7.57 -3.02
C GLY A 119 -5.72 -7.49 -2.09
N ILE A 120 -5.53 -7.66 -0.78
CA ILE A 120 -6.61 -7.54 0.21
C ILE A 120 -7.10 -6.09 0.25
N TYR A 121 -6.20 -5.12 0.27
CA TYR A 121 -6.55 -3.70 0.29
C TYR A 121 -7.38 -3.32 -0.96
N MET A 122 -7.01 -3.85 -2.12
CA MET A 122 -7.76 -3.66 -3.37
C MET A 122 -9.17 -4.24 -3.30
N GLY A 123 -9.35 -5.42 -2.71
CA GLY A 123 -10.67 -6.00 -2.50
C GLY A 123 -11.54 -5.13 -1.58
N VAL A 124 -10.96 -4.59 -0.51
CA VAL A 124 -11.66 -3.69 0.42
C VAL A 124 -12.01 -2.35 -0.25
N LEU A 125 -11.07 -1.78 -1.02
CA LEU A 125 -11.32 -0.56 -1.79
C LEU A 125 -12.45 -0.74 -2.80
N ALA A 126 -12.43 -1.85 -3.56
CA ALA A 126 -13.48 -2.14 -4.54
C ALA A 126 -14.85 -2.30 -3.87
N ALA A 127 -14.92 -2.99 -2.73
CA ALA A 127 -16.16 -3.11 -1.96
C ALA A 127 -16.64 -1.74 -1.43
N GLY A 128 -15.73 -0.93 -0.90
CA GLY A 128 -16.05 0.41 -0.39
C GLY A 128 -16.49 1.38 -1.50
N SER A 129 -15.85 1.31 -2.67
CA SER A 129 -16.19 2.16 -3.80
C SER A 129 -17.55 1.77 -4.41
N LEU A 130 -17.86 0.46 -4.46
CA LEU A 130 -19.20 -0.03 -4.82
C LEU A 130 -20.26 0.48 -3.84
N MET A 131 -19.99 0.37 -2.54
CA MET A 131 -20.90 0.88 -1.51
C MET A 131 -21.13 2.39 -1.65
N LEU A 132 -20.07 3.16 -1.97
CA LEU A 132 -20.18 4.59 -2.25
C LEU A 132 -21.05 4.90 -3.47
N ILE A 133 -20.82 4.24 -4.61
CA ILE A 133 -21.61 4.50 -5.82
C ILE A 133 -23.08 4.15 -5.57
N ILE A 134 -23.37 3.02 -4.96
CA ILE A 134 -24.75 2.62 -4.64
C ILE A 134 -25.39 3.62 -3.68
N GLY A 135 -24.66 4.06 -2.65
CA GLY A 135 -25.14 5.05 -1.69
C GLY A 135 -25.43 6.41 -2.34
N VAL A 136 -24.52 6.89 -3.18
CA VAL A 136 -24.67 8.17 -3.92
C VAL A 136 -25.84 8.08 -4.90
N ALA A 137 -25.96 6.99 -5.65
CA ALA A 137 -27.06 6.78 -6.60
C ALA A 137 -28.42 6.74 -5.88
N GLY A 138 -28.52 5.97 -4.78
CA GLY A 138 -29.75 5.87 -3.99
C GLY A 138 -30.15 7.20 -3.35
N TYR A 139 -29.19 7.95 -2.81
CA TYR A 139 -29.42 9.27 -2.25
C TYR A 139 -29.87 10.29 -3.32
N SER A 140 -29.21 10.27 -4.48
CA SER A 140 -29.56 11.15 -5.61
C SER A 140 -30.96 10.88 -6.14
N PHE A 141 -31.35 9.59 -6.23
CA PHE A 141 -32.70 9.19 -6.59
C PHE A 141 -33.74 9.74 -5.60
N SER A 142 -33.46 9.70 -4.29
CA SER A 142 -34.34 10.28 -3.25
C SER A 142 -34.54 11.80 -3.37
N LEU A 143 -33.58 12.50 -3.97
CA LEU A 143 -33.64 13.95 -4.22
C LEU A 143 -34.25 14.30 -5.59
N GLY A 144 -34.63 13.29 -6.38
CA GLY A 144 -35.15 13.47 -7.73
C GLY A 144 -34.11 13.98 -8.72
N VAL A 145 -32.82 13.68 -8.49
CA VAL A 145 -31.71 13.99 -9.41
C VAL A 145 -31.64 12.93 -10.50
N GLU A 146 -31.51 13.36 -11.76
CA GLU A 146 -31.27 12.46 -12.88
C GLU A 146 -29.88 11.82 -12.78
N LEU A 147 -29.79 10.51 -13.01
CA LEU A 147 -28.55 9.73 -12.89
C LEU A 147 -27.82 9.61 -14.24
N ASN A 148 -27.86 10.68 -15.04
CA ASN A 148 -27.16 10.74 -16.32
C ASN A 148 -25.65 10.60 -16.06
N GLY A 149 -24.90 9.81 -16.82
CA GLY A 149 -23.47 9.65 -16.55
C GLY A 149 -23.10 8.65 -15.43
N LEU A 150 -24.06 7.97 -14.78
CA LEU A 150 -23.76 6.98 -13.73
C LEU A 150 -22.95 5.79 -14.25
N GLN A 151 -23.23 5.35 -15.48
CA GLN A 151 -22.51 4.25 -16.11
C GLN A 151 -21.05 4.63 -16.37
N GLU A 152 -20.80 5.85 -16.84
CA GLU A 152 -19.50 6.42 -17.11
C GLU A 152 -18.71 6.63 -15.83
N LEU A 153 -19.37 7.12 -14.76
CA LEU A 153 -18.79 7.22 -13.42
C LEU A 153 -18.37 5.84 -12.89
N PHE A 154 -19.22 4.83 -13.04
CA PHE A 154 -18.92 3.46 -12.64
C PHE A 154 -17.75 2.88 -13.44
N ALA A 155 -17.73 3.07 -14.75
CA ALA A 155 -16.65 2.64 -15.61
C ALA A 155 -15.32 3.34 -15.26
N ALA A 156 -15.34 4.67 -15.05
CA ALA A 156 -14.17 5.44 -14.64
C ALA A 156 -13.62 4.96 -13.29
N MET A 157 -14.51 4.65 -12.33
CA MET A 157 -14.11 4.06 -11.04
C MET A 157 -13.42 2.71 -11.23
N LEU A 158 -13.94 1.81 -12.07
CA LEU A 158 -13.33 0.50 -12.31
C LEU A 158 -11.93 0.63 -12.93
N VAL A 159 -11.77 1.53 -13.90
CA VAL A 159 -10.46 1.81 -14.51
C VAL A 159 -9.50 2.42 -13.47
N ALA A 160 -9.96 3.37 -12.66
CA ALA A 160 -9.16 3.97 -11.59
C ALA A 160 -8.73 2.94 -10.54
N LEU A 161 -9.61 2.04 -10.12
CA LEU A 161 -9.25 0.92 -9.23
C LEU A 161 -8.17 0.04 -9.86
N GLY A 162 -8.28 -0.27 -11.16
CA GLY A 162 -7.24 -1.01 -11.88
C GLY A 162 -5.87 -0.32 -11.79
N PHE A 163 -5.83 0.98 -12.04
CA PHE A 163 -4.61 1.77 -11.94
C PHE A 163 -4.07 1.89 -10.50
N ILE A 164 -4.93 2.06 -9.50
CA ILE A 164 -4.53 2.09 -8.08
C ILE A 164 -3.92 0.74 -7.68
N GLY A 165 -4.55 -0.37 -8.08
CA GLY A 165 -4.03 -1.71 -7.81
C GLY A 165 -2.66 -1.93 -8.44
N LEU A 166 -2.53 -1.58 -9.72
CA LEU A 166 -1.25 -1.64 -10.42
C LEU A 166 -0.17 -0.78 -9.74
N SER A 167 -0.53 0.45 -9.36
CA SER A 167 0.34 1.37 -8.63
C SER A 167 0.80 0.78 -7.29
N ALA A 168 -0.09 0.08 -6.58
CA ALA A 168 0.23 -0.55 -5.31
C ALA A 168 1.24 -1.71 -5.47
N PHE A 169 1.07 -2.56 -6.48
CA PHE A 169 2.05 -3.61 -6.77
C PHE A 169 3.40 -3.04 -7.17
N ILE A 170 3.41 -2.02 -8.04
CA ILE A 170 4.66 -1.37 -8.47
C ILE A 170 5.34 -0.67 -7.28
N ALA A 171 4.58 0.00 -6.41
CA ALA A 171 5.12 0.59 -5.19
C ALA A 171 5.82 -0.46 -4.31
N MET A 172 5.19 -1.62 -4.10
CA MET A 172 5.79 -2.69 -3.30
C MET A 172 7.03 -3.32 -3.92
N LEU A 173 7.08 -3.41 -5.26
CA LEU A 173 8.28 -3.85 -5.98
C LEU A 173 9.40 -2.81 -5.87
N TRP A 174 9.07 -1.53 -6.02
CA TRP A 174 10.03 -0.43 -5.89
C TRP A 174 10.59 -0.32 -4.47
N LEU A 175 9.77 -0.65 -3.47
CA LEU A 175 10.11 -0.64 -2.05
C LEU A 175 10.68 -1.99 -1.55
N LEU A 176 11.07 -2.91 -2.46
CA LEU A 176 11.75 -4.15 -2.07
C LEU A 176 12.98 -3.94 -1.17
N PRO A 177 13.84 -2.92 -1.37
CA PRO A 177 14.89 -2.61 -0.41
C PRO A 177 14.37 -2.33 0.99
N ALA A 178 13.31 -1.53 1.12
CA ALA A 178 12.71 -1.20 2.41
C ALA A 178 12.06 -2.43 3.05
N VAL A 179 11.41 -3.29 2.25
CA VAL A 179 10.87 -4.58 2.71
C VAL A 179 11.98 -5.46 3.29
N GLY A 180 13.09 -5.62 2.55
CA GLY A 180 14.25 -6.40 3.00
C GLY A 180 14.91 -5.80 4.24
N TRP A 181 15.05 -4.48 4.30
CA TRP A 181 15.61 -3.76 5.44
C TRP A 181 14.81 -3.99 6.73
N VAL A 182 13.50 -3.78 6.67
CA VAL A 182 12.61 -3.99 7.83
C VAL A 182 12.61 -5.45 8.25
N LEU A 183 12.63 -6.41 7.31
CA LEU A 183 12.74 -7.83 7.63
C LEU A 183 14.06 -8.18 8.33
N LEU A 184 15.18 -7.60 7.89
CA LEU A 184 16.49 -7.83 8.51
C LEU A 184 16.48 -7.40 9.97
N PHE A 185 15.94 -6.21 10.28
CA PHE A 185 15.83 -5.75 11.67
C PHE A 185 14.75 -6.47 12.47
N SER A 186 13.68 -6.94 11.82
CA SER A 186 12.67 -7.83 12.42
C SER A 186 13.29 -9.17 12.86
N ALA A 187 14.24 -9.70 12.08
CA ALA A 187 15.01 -10.89 12.42
C ALA A 187 16.04 -10.64 13.54
N TYR A 188 16.68 -9.48 13.55
CA TYR A 188 17.77 -9.17 14.48
C TYR A 188 17.29 -8.65 15.84
N ALA A 189 16.48 -7.59 15.87
CA ALA A 189 16.25 -6.77 17.05
C ALA A 189 15.50 -7.49 18.18
N SER A 190 16.00 -7.39 19.41
CA SER A 190 15.39 -8.04 20.59
C SER A 190 14.16 -7.30 21.13
N ARG A 191 14.01 -6.01 20.83
CA ARG A 191 12.86 -5.16 21.19
C ARG A 191 12.68 -4.07 20.13
N VAL A 192 11.42 -3.78 19.78
CA VAL A 192 11.00 -2.72 18.85
C VAL A 192 11.78 -2.66 17.52
N PRO A 193 11.62 -3.67 16.63
CA PRO A 193 12.40 -3.76 15.39
C PRO A 193 12.34 -2.54 14.47
N LEU A 194 11.19 -1.87 14.41
CA LEU A 194 11.01 -0.69 13.57
C LEU A 194 11.92 0.48 14.02
N LEU A 195 12.10 0.66 15.33
CA LEU A 195 12.99 1.70 15.86
C LEU A 195 14.46 1.41 15.51
N TRP A 196 14.88 0.14 15.55
CA TRP A 196 16.22 -0.24 15.10
C TRP A 196 16.41 -0.01 13.61
N ALA A 197 15.42 -0.37 12.78
CA ALA A 197 15.48 -0.14 11.34
C ALA A 197 15.65 1.34 11.00
N ILE A 198 14.89 2.23 11.66
CA ILE A 198 14.97 3.68 11.47
C ILE A 198 16.28 4.22 12.05
N GLY A 199 16.63 3.82 13.27
CA GLY A 199 17.82 4.29 13.97
C GLY A 199 19.11 3.97 13.22
N VAL A 200 19.21 2.79 12.62
CA VAL A 200 20.38 2.42 11.81
C VAL A 200 20.43 3.19 10.50
N LEU A 201 19.28 3.47 9.85
CA LEU A 201 19.28 4.34 8.65
C LEU A 201 19.80 5.74 9.00
N VAL A 202 19.28 6.34 10.07
CA VAL A 202 19.73 7.67 10.52
C VAL A 202 21.22 7.65 10.87
N ALA A 203 21.68 6.62 11.59
CA ALA A 203 23.10 6.49 11.92
C ALA A 203 23.99 6.35 10.67
N LEU A 204 23.55 5.60 9.66
CA LEU A 204 24.28 5.44 8.40
C LEU A 204 24.33 6.76 7.62
N SER A 205 23.22 7.49 7.53
CA SER A 205 23.19 8.81 6.89
C SER A 205 24.13 9.80 7.56
N LEU A 206 24.09 9.89 8.90
CA LEU A 206 24.98 10.78 9.67
C LEU A 206 26.45 10.38 9.53
N LEU A 207 26.75 9.09 9.54
CA LEU A 207 28.12 8.61 9.33
C LEU A 207 28.62 8.93 7.93
N GLU A 208 27.78 8.80 6.90
CA GLU A 208 28.14 9.18 5.53
C GLU A 208 28.46 10.68 5.45
N GLU A 209 27.61 11.52 6.02
CA GLU A 209 27.79 12.98 6.01
C GLU A 209 29.07 13.38 6.75
N ILE A 210 29.34 12.79 7.92
CA ILE A 210 30.52 13.13 8.74
C ILE A 210 31.83 12.62 8.11
N VAL A 211 31.83 11.38 7.60
CA VAL A 211 33.07 10.71 7.15
C VAL A 211 33.38 11.02 5.69
N LEU A 212 32.36 11.01 4.83
CA LEU A 212 32.51 11.14 3.37
C LEU A 212 32.10 12.53 2.87
N GLY A 213 31.38 13.32 3.66
CA GLY A 213 30.85 14.62 3.23
C GLY A 213 29.81 14.50 2.11
N SER A 214 29.17 13.33 1.96
CA SER A 214 28.19 13.03 0.91
C SER A 214 26.82 12.71 1.51
N ASN A 215 25.77 12.98 0.73
CA ASN A 215 24.36 12.76 1.10
C ASN A 215 23.69 11.72 0.19
N THR A 216 24.42 10.68 -0.19
CA THR A 216 23.97 9.69 -1.19
C THR A 216 22.84 8.84 -0.62
N ILE A 217 22.93 8.44 0.65
CA ILE A 217 21.89 7.65 1.31
C ILE A 217 20.60 8.47 1.41
N ASP A 218 20.68 9.72 1.85
CA ASP A 218 19.50 10.57 2.02
C ASP A 218 18.80 10.88 0.69
N THR A 219 19.58 11.19 -0.35
CA THR A 219 19.03 11.40 -1.70
C THR A 219 18.39 10.14 -2.27
N TRP A 220 18.98 8.96 -2.02
CA TRP A 220 18.43 7.67 -2.46
C TRP A 220 17.17 7.25 -1.69
N ILE A 221 17.08 7.56 -0.39
CA ILE A 221 15.86 7.37 0.41
C ILE A 221 14.78 8.34 -0.07
N ALA A 222 15.12 9.61 -0.28
CA ALA A 222 14.19 10.62 -0.77
C ALA A 222 13.62 10.27 -2.14
N SER A 223 14.40 9.64 -3.02
CA SER A 223 13.93 9.18 -4.34
C SER A 223 12.96 7.98 -4.27
N ARG A 224 12.66 7.48 -3.05
CA ARG A 224 11.81 6.31 -2.77
C ARG A 224 10.80 6.59 -1.64
N SER A 225 10.60 7.84 -1.25
CA SER A 225 9.68 8.19 -0.16
C SER A 225 8.37 8.79 -0.65
N SER A 226 8.31 9.27 -1.90
CA SER A 226 7.14 9.93 -2.45
C SER A 226 6.11 8.93 -2.99
N PRO A 227 4.89 8.85 -2.42
CA PRO A 227 3.86 7.93 -2.91
C PRO A 227 3.38 8.28 -4.32
N TRP A 228 3.43 9.56 -4.67
CA TRP A 228 3.00 10.09 -5.96
C TRP A 228 3.84 9.56 -7.11
N GLN A 229 5.10 9.22 -6.86
CA GLN A 229 6.01 8.64 -7.86
C GLN A 229 5.56 7.25 -8.32
N TYR A 230 4.83 6.53 -7.47
CA TYR A 230 4.36 5.17 -7.78
C TYR A 230 3.05 5.12 -8.54
N LEU A 231 2.33 6.24 -8.61
CA LEU A 231 1.07 6.27 -9.34
C LEU A 231 1.28 6.01 -10.82
N VAL A 232 0.46 5.13 -11.36
CA VAL A 232 0.38 4.78 -12.78
C VAL A 232 -0.89 5.38 -13.35
N PHE A 233 -0.75 6.11 -14.44
CA PHE A 233 -1.87 6.72 -15.16
C PHE A 233 -2.05 6.15 -16.57
N SER A 234 -1.06 5.41 -17.07
CA SER A 234 -1.05 4.79 -18.40
C SER A 234 -0.24 3.49 -18.38
N PHE A 235 -0.52 2.61 -19.35
CA PHE A 235 0.22 1.35 -19.50
C PHE A 235 1.47 1.48 -20.38
N GLU A 236 1.59 2.57 -21.15
CA GLU A 236 2.65 2.75 -22.15
C GLU A 236 4.06 2.71 -21.54
N ASP A 237 4.26 3.37 -20.41
CA ASP A 237 5.57 3.47 -19.75
C ASP A 237 5.82 2.36 -18.72
N MET A 238 4.92 1.37 -18.62
CA MET A 238 4.99 0.37 -17.55
C MET A 238 6.24 -0.51 -17.69
N ALA A 239 6.56 -0.93 -18.92
CA ALA A 239 7.76 -1.73 -19.19
C ALA A 239 9.03 -0.93 -18.88
N ALA A 240 9.09 0.34 -19.28
CA ALA A 240 10.21 1.23 -19.00
C ALA A 240 10.41 1.46 -17.49
N ARG A 241 9.31 1.60 -16.73
CA ARG A 241 9.35 1.72 -15.27
C ARG A 241 9.88 0.44 -14.60
N LEU A 242 9.35 -0.73 -14.99
CA LEU A 242 9.75 -2.02 -14.40
C LEU A 242 11.20 -2.41 -14.72
N LEU A 243 11.68 -2.06 -15.92
CA LEU A 243 13.04 -2.34 -16.39
C LEU A 243 14.01 -1.17 -16.18
N SER A 244 13.58 -0.14 -15.44
CA SER A 244 14.45 0.99 -15.11
C SER A 244 15.63 0.55 -14.24
N TYR A 245 16.76 1.24 -14.40
CA TYR A 245 17.96 0.99 -13.60
C TYR A 245 17.65 1.08 -12.09
N ASP A 246 16.87 2.08 -11.67
CA ASP A 246 16.49 2.29 -10.27
C ASP A 246 15.65 1.15 -9.69
N MET A 247 14.74 0.59 -10.49
CA MET A 247 13.90 -0.55 -10.09
C MET A 247 14.76 -1.81 -9.97
N LEU A 248 15.60 -2.10 -10.98
CA LEU A 248 16.43 -3.30 -11.00
C LEU A 248 17.49 -3.27 -9.88
N PHE A 249 18.13 -2.12 -9.67
CA PHE A 249 19.06 -1.92 -8.56
C PHE A 249 18.35 -2.08 -7.22
N GLY A 250 17.16 -1.49 -7.06
CA GLY A 250 16.34 -1.67 -5.87
C GLY A 250 15.96 -3.13 -5.63
N ALA A 251 15.54 -3.86 -6.67
CA ALA A 251 15.21 -5.27 -6.56
C ALA A 251 16.44 -6.11 -6.14
N ALA A 252 17.62 -5.83 -6.71
CA ALA A 252 18.86 -6.51 -6.35
C ALA A 252 19.26 -6.24 -4.89
N LEU A 253 19.21 -4.99 -4.44
CA LEU A 253 19.49 -4.61 -3.06
C LEU A 253 18.46 -5.23 -2.08
N GLY A 254 17.18 -5.21 -2.44
CA GLY A 254 16.12 -5.86 -1.67
C GLY A 254 16.35 -7.36 -1.54
N ALA A 255 16.71 -8.05 -2.62
CA ALA A 255 17.04 -9.48 -2.58
C ALA A 255 18.26 -9.77 -1.68
N MET A 256 19.29 -8.92 -1.72
CA MET A 256 20.45 -9.02 -0.84
C MET A 256 20.04 -8.86 0.64
N LEU A 257 19.22 -7.87 0.97
CA LEU A 257 18.74 -7.63 2.34
C LEU A 257 17.82 -8.76 2.85
N ILE A 258 16.92 -9.26 1.99
CA ILE A 258 16.08 -10.43 2.31
C ILE A 258 16.96 -11.66 2.58
N THR A 259 18.00 -11.87 1.78
CA THR A 259 18.97 -12.95 2.02
C THR A 259 19.70 -12.74 3.35
N GLY A 260 20.10 -11.51 3.66
CA GLY A 260 20.66 -11.13 4.96
C GLY A 260 19.73 -11.47 6.13
N ALA A 261 18.42 -11.21 6.00
CA ALA A 261 17.42 -11.59 6.99
C ALA A 261 17.34 -13.12 7.18
N THR A 262 17.49 -13.91 6.11
CA THR A 262 17.53 -15.38 6.21
C THR A 262 18.74 -15.89 6.97
N LEU A 263 19.90 -15.23 6.81
CA LEU A 263 21.11 -15.58 7.53
C LEU A 263 21.02 -15.17 9.00
N MET A 264 20.56 -13.95 9.27
CA MET A 264 20.40 -13.45 10.65
C MET A 264 19.44 -14.30 11.47
N ARG A 265 18.37 -14.82 10.85
CA ARG A 265 17.45 -15.74 11.51
C ARG A 265 18.14 -17.01 12.02
N ARG A 266 19.15 -17.52 11.31
CA ARG A 266 19.92 -18.71 11.73
C ARG A 266 20.89 -18.46 12.88
N PHE A 267 21.34 -17.21 13.04
CA PHE A 267 22.31 -16.82 14.08
C PHE A 267 21.65 -16.27 15.35
N ALA A 268 20.38 -15.88 15.28
CA ALA A 268 19.61 -15.41 16.42
C ALA A 268 19.06 -16.56 17.30
N ASP A 269 19.31 -17.81 16.88
CA ASP A 269 19.06 -19.06 17.60
C ASP A 269 20.32 -19.54 18.32
#